data_AF-A0A2R7NT61-F1
#
_entry.id   AF-A0A2R7NT61-F1
#
_cell.length_a   1.000
_cell.length_b   1.000
_cell.length_c   1.000
_cell.angle_alpha   90.00
_cell.angle_beta   90.00
_cell.angle_gamma   90.00
#
_symmetry.space_group_name_H-M   'P 1'
#
loop_
_entity.id
_entity.type
_entity.pdbx_description
1 polymer ?
#
loop_
_entity_poly.entity_id
_entity_poly.type
_entity_poly.pdbx_seq_one_letter_code
_entity_poly.pdbx_strand_id
1 'polypeptide(L)'
;MKTDSDFVVPGGQVQTSAPEVMGRIERRWEGLRERVEAKLQTLKGVDRRQESRLLDQAAKAGTVAKRVTWLRKAADSVTGSAAPLAACRKGCSHCCYIAVMISRAEALVIAKETGAPMNPLAGKYTMANVDEDSESYKAATQEAFGKPCTFLKDDVCGIYSSRPLQCRLLLNMDEDALLCQLVEGSTINVPYLNTQEHHVDSVVILGAHQDYDDIRNWFPMTEQQ
;
A
#
# COMPACT_ATOMS: atom_id res chain seq x y z
N MET A 1 30.40 -9.65 11.71
CA MET A 1 29.70 -9.11 10.53
C MET A 1 28.32 -8.69 11.02
N LYS A 2 28.03 -7.39 11.14
CA LYS A 2 26.70 -6.94 11.56
C LYS A 2 25.71 -7.36 10.47
N THR A 3 24.64 -8.06 10.86
CA THR A 3 23.58 -8.46 9.92
C THR A 3 22.88 -7.19 9.42
N ASP A 4 22.39 -7.17 8.17
CA ASP A 4 21.68 -6.00 7.62
C ASP A 4 20.45 -5.58 8.46
N SER A 5 19.94 -6.48 9.32
CA SER A 5 18.89 -6.18 10.30
C SER A 5 19.23 -5.05 11.29
N ASP A 6 20.52 -4.81 11.58
CA ASP A 6 21.00 -3.74 12.47
C ASP A 6 20.89 -2.34 11.83
N PHE A 7 20.56 -2.25 10.53
CA PHE A 7 20.51 -1.01 9.76
C PHE A 7 19.09 -0.60 9.36
N VAL A 8 18.07 -1.36 9.76
CA VAL A 8 16.67 -0.99 9.50
C VAL A 8 16.29 0.17 10.42
N VAL A 9 16.07 1.35 9.83
CA VAL A 9 15.59 2.53 10.54
C VAL A 9 14.07 2.50 10.70
N PRO A 10 13.50 3.18 11.71
CA PRO A 10 12.06 3.33 11.86
C PRO A 10 11.38 3.90 10.61
N GLY A 11 10.07 3.65 10.46
CA GLY A 11 9.30 4.25 9.39
C GLY A 11 9.36 5.78 9.43
N GLY A 12 9.42 6.41 8.25
CA GLY A 12 9.41 7.87 8.12
C GLY A 12 10.75 8.55 8.28
N GLN A 13 11.76 7.85 8.80
CA GLN A 13 13.13 8.35 8.75
C GLN A 13 13.62 8.29 7.30
N VAL A 14 13.69 9.46 6.67
CA VAL A 14 14.29 9.61 5.34
C VAL A 14 15.81 9.62 5.49
N GLN A 15 16.47 8.66 4.86
CA GLN A 15 17.93 8.56 4.86
C GLN A 15 18.52 9.40 3.73
N THR A 16 19.73 9.92 3.93
CA THR A 16 20.49 10.53 2.85
C THR A 16 20.93 9.45 1.86
N SER A 17 21.19 9.84 0.61
CA SER A 17 21.77 8.97 -0.43
C SER A 17 23.28 8.74 -0.24
N ALA A 18 23.74 8.70 1.02
CA ALA A 18 25.15 8.47 1.34
C ALA A 18 25.64 7.14 0.74
N PRO A 19 26.93 7.06 0.30
CA PRO A 19 27.48 5.85 -0.31
C PRO A 19 27.31 4.58 0.53
N GLU A 20 27.32 4.69 1.87
CA GLU A 20 27.07 3.55 2.75
C GLU A 20 25.64 3.01 2.60
N VAL A 21 24.64 3.89 2.61
CA VAL A 21 23.21 3.53 2.46
C VAL A 21 22.97 2.89 1.10
N MET A 22 23.48 3.53 0.04
CA MET A 22 23.33 3.02 -1.32
C MET A 22 24.03 1.70 -1.53
N GLY A 23 25.25 1.53 -1.01
CA GLY A 23 25.98 0.27 -1.08
C GLY A 23 25.30 -0.88 -0.32
N ARG A 24 24.53 -0.58 0.75
CA ARG A 24 23.70 -1.60 1.43
C ARG A 24 22.50 -2.01 0.59
N ILE A 25 21.82 -1.05 -0.02
CA ILE A 25 20.72 -1.34 -0.95
C ILE A 25 21.25 -2.24 -2.07
N GLU A 26 22.36 -1.86 -2.72
CA GLU A 26 22.97 -2.65 -3.79
C GLU A 26 23.30 -4.07 -3.36
N ARG A 27 23.97 -4.26 -2.22
CA ARG A 27 24.21 -5.61 -1.67
C ARG A 27 22.93 -6.37 -1.38
N ARG A 28 21.89 -5.69 -0.89
CA ARG A 28 20.60 -6.34 -0.66
C ARG A 28 19.99 -6.85 -1.95
N TRP A 29 20.21 -6.20 -3.09
CA TRP A 29 19.73 -6.71 -4.39
C TRP A 29 20.41 -8.01 -4.84
N GLU A 30 21.59 -8.35 -4.33
CA GLU A 30 22.26 -9.60 -4.64
C GLU A 30 21.40 -10.80 -4.24
N GLY A 31 21.07 -11.67 -5.22
CA GLY A 31 20.21 -12.85 -5.00
C GLY A 31 18.74 -12.54 -4.76
N LEU A 32 18.27 -11.30 -4.97
CA LEU A 32 16.88 -10.90 -4.67
C LEU A 32 15.86 -11.66 -5.50
N ARG A 33 16.16 -11.81 -6.78
CA ARG A 33 15.27 -12.51 -7.69
C ARG A 33 15.07 -13.96 -7.26
N GLU A 34 16.15 -14.65 -6.93
CA GLU A 34 16.13 -16.07 -6.55
C GLU A 34 15.34 -16.29 -5.26
N ARG A 35 15.56 -15.45 -4.23
CA ARG A 35 14.85 -15.59 -2.94
C ARG A 35 13.37 -15.20 -3.02
N VAL A 36 13.02 -14.17 -3.81
CA VAL A 36 11.62 -13.81 -4.05
C VAL A 36 10.92 -14.89 -4.86
N GLU A 37 11.54 -15.39 -5.92
CA GLU A 37 10.97 -16.47 -6.73
C GLU A 37 10.71 -17.71 -5.89
N ALA A 38 11.65 -18.10 -5.00
CA ALA A 38 11.44 -19.22 -4.08
C ALA A 38 10.18 -19.03 -3.21
N LYS A 39 9.92 -17.82 -2.71
CA LYS A 39 8.68 -17.51 -1.97
C LYS A 39 7.46 -17.60 -2.88
N LEU A 40 7.51 -17.03 -4.08
CA LEU A 40 6.38 -17.06 -5.02
C LEU A 40 6.02 -18.49 -5.47
N GLN A 41 6.99 -19.39 -5.58
CA GLN A 41 6.74 -20.81 -5.87
C GLN A 41 5.87 -21.47 -4.79
N THR A 42 6.04 -21.10 -3.51
CA THR A 42 5.17 -21.62 -2.43
C THR A 42 3.71 -21.15 -2.57
N LEU A 43 3.48 -20.01 -3.25
CA LEU A 43 2.15 -19.46 -3.48
C LEU A 43 1.43 -20.08 -4.69
N LYS A 44 2.14 -20.73 -5.62
CA LYS A 44 1.54 -21.30 -6.84
C LYS A 44 0.50 -22.39 -6.56
N GLY A 45 0.60 -23.08 -5.42
CA GLY A 45 -0.34 -24.12 -5.00
C GLY A 45 -1.51 -23.62 -4.16
N VAL A 46 -1.58 -22.33 -3.86
CA VAL A 46 -2.63 -21.76 -3.01
C VAL A 46 -3.96 -21.74 -3.76
N ASP A 47 -5.00 -22.28 -3.13
CA ASP A 47 -6.35 -22.30 -3.70
C ASP A 47 -6.97 -20.90 -3.74
N ARG A 48 -7.04 -20.30 -4.94
CA ARG A 48 -7.65 -18.97 -5.17
C ARG A 48 -9.17 -19.02 -5.38
N ARG A 49 -9.85 -20.16 -5.21
CA ARG A 49 -11.32 -20.25 -5.37
C ARG A 49 -12.07 -19.37 -4.39
N GLN A 50 -11.58 -19.22 -3.17
CA GLN A 50 -12.20 -18.34 -2.18
C GLN A 50 -12.16 -16.89 -2.63
N GLU A 51 -11.00 -16.42 -3.08
CA GLU A 51 -10.81 -15.08 -3.61
C GLU A 51 -11.73 -14.80 -4.80
N SER A 52 -11.75 -15.70 -5.80
CA SER A 52 -12.62 -15.56 -6.97
C SER A 52 -14.10 -15.41 -6.58
N ARG A 53 -14.58 -16.20 -5.59
CA ARG A 53 -15.94 -16.04 -5.06
C ARG A 53 -16.16 -14.68 -4.40
N LEU A 54 -15.17 -14.14 -3.70
CA LEU A 54 -15.26 -12.83 -3.04
C LEU A 54 -15.30 -11.68 -4.06
N LEU A 55 -14.51 -11.78 -5.14
CA LEU A 55 -14.56 -10.84 -6.27
C LEU A 55 -15.92 -10.88 -6.98
N ASP A 56 -16.48 -12.07 -7.19
CA ASP A 56 -17.84 -12.24 -7.71
C ASP A 56 -18.90 -11.56 -6.83
N GLN A 57 -18.78 -11.71 -5.50
CA GLN A 57 -19.66 -11.02 -4.55
C GLN A 57 -19.48 -9.51 -4.60
N ALA A 58 -18.25 -9.03 -4.79
CA ALA A 58 -17.97 -7.61 -4.96
C ALA A 58 -18.65 -7.05 -6.21
N ALA A 59 -18.50 -7.72 -7.36
CA ALA A 59 -19.12 -7.30 -8.62
C ALA A 59 -20.66 -7.28 -8.54
N LYS A 60 -21.27 -8.24 -7.84
CA LYS A 60 -22.74 -8.36 -7.70
C LYS A 60 -23.32 -7.51 -6.57
N ALA A 61 -22.50 -6.83 -5.76
CA ALA A 61 -23.00 -6.13 -4.59
C ALA A 61 -23.82 -4.88 -4.96
N GLY A 62 -25.02 -4.77 -4.39
CA GLY A 62 -25.98 -3.68 -4.69
C GLY A 62 -25.64 -2.31 -4.12
N THR A 63 -24.52 -2.14 -3.39
CA THR A 63 -24.10 -0.83 -2.85
C THR A 63 -22.58 -0.72 -2.90
N VAL A 64 -22.06 0.49 -3.17
CA VAL A 64 -20.61 0.77 -3.21
C VAL A 64 -19.89 0.31 -1.93
N ALA A 65 -20.46 0.58 -0.75
CA ALA A 65 -19.86 0.16 0.52
C ALA A 65 -19.68 -1.37 0.63
N LYS A 66 -20.67 -2.15 0.17
CA LYS A 66 -20.56 -3.61 0.09
C LYS A 66 -19.51 -4.04 -0.94
N ARG A 67 -19.39 -3.35 -2.09
CA ARG A 67 -18.34 -3.64 -3.09
C ARG A 67 -16.95 -3.48 -2.47
N VAL A 68 -16.69 -2.35 -1.81
CA VAL A 68 -15.43 -2.10 -1.07
C VAL A 68 -15.19 -3.18 -0.02
N THR A 69 -16.22 -3.56 0.75
CA THR A 69 -16.10 -4.60 1.77
C THR A 69 -15.68 -5.95 1.17
N TRP A 70 -16.28 -6.36 0.06
CA TRP A 70 -15.96 -7.63 -0.60
C TRP A 70 -14.58 -7.60 -1.28
N LEU A 71 -14.20 -6.48 -1.91
CA LEU A 71 -12.85 -6.28 -2.44
C LEU A 71 -11.79 -6.40 -1.34
N ARG A 72 -12.02 -5.79 -0.17
CA ARG A 72 -11.11 -5.90 0.98
C ARG A 72 -10.98 -7.35 1.44
N LYS A 73 -12.08 -8.10 1.50
CA LYS A 73 -12.04 -9.53 1.83
C LYS A 73 -11.28 -10.35 0.79
N ALA A 74 -11.42 -10.05 -0.50
CA ALA A 74 -10.66 -10.71 -1.55
C ALA A 74 -9.14 -10.43 -1.39
N ALA A 75 -8.78 -9.17 -1.15
CA ALA A 75 -7.39 -8.78 -0.84
C ALA A 75 -6.85 -9.49 0.40
N ASP A 76 -7.63 -9.57 1.48
CA ASP A 76 -7.25 -10.30 2.70
C ASP A 76 -7.05 -11.81 2.44
N SER A 77 -7.82 -12.41 1.52
CA SER A 77 -7.68 -13.82 1.13
C SER A 77 -6.33 -14.11 0.49
N VAL A 78 -5.87 -13.24 -0.42
CA VAL A 78 -4.57 -13.42 -1.10
C VAL A 78 -3.43 -13.08 -0.17
N THR A 79 -3.53 -11.95 0.51
CA THR A 79 -2.47 -11.47 1.40
C THR A 79 -2.33 -12.35 2.63
N GLY A 80 -3.40 -13.02 3.09
CA GLY A 80 -3.32 -14.01 4.16
C GLY A 80 -2.41 -15.20 3.84
N SER A 81 -2.31 -15.59 2.57
CA SER A 81 -1.40 -16.67 2.13
C SER A 81 0.04 -16.17 1.92
N ALA A 82 0.21 -14.91 1.52
CA ALA A 82 1.52 -14.32 1.24
C ALA A 82 2.20 -13.68 2.47
N ALA A 83 1.42 -13.20 3.44
CA ALA A 83 1.92 -12.50 4.62
C ALA A 83 2.96 -13.28 5.44
N PRO A 84 2.85 -14.62 5.63
CA PRO A 84 3.88 -15.39 6.32
C PRO A 84 5.24 -15.40 5.62
N LEU A 85 5.29 -15.05 4.33
CA LEU A 85 6.51 -15.02 3.52
C LEU A 85 7.06 -13.59 3.36
N ALA A 86 6.28 -12.58 3.73
CA ALA A 86 6.62 -11.18 3.57
C ALA A 86 7.51 -10.67 4.72
N ALA A 87 8.26 -9.60 4.47
CA ALA A 87 8.97 -8.85 5.52
C ALA A 87 8.02 -8.10 6.47
N CYS A 88 6.76 -7.92 6.03
CA CYS A 88 5.75 -7.13 6.71
C CYS A 88 5.31 -7.78 8.02
N ARG A 89 5.24 -6.99 9.09
CA ARG A 89 4.79 -7.40 10.42
C ARG A 89 4.07 -6.26 11.12
N LYS A 90 3.31 -6.55 12.18
CA LYS A 90 2.74 -5.51 13.03
C LYS A 90 3.87 -4.61 13.56
N GLY A 91 3.70 -3.30 13.47
CA GLY A 91 4.72 -2.31 13.82
C GLY A 91 5.72 -1.96 12.69
N CYS A 92 5.63 -2.61 11.52
CA CYS A 92 6.33 -2.13 10.33
C CYS A 92 5.51 -1.00 9.68
N SER A 93 6.00 0.23 9.75
CA SER A 93 5.28 1.45 9.35
C SER A 93 5.80 2.08 8.05
N HIS A 94 6.78 1.50 7.35
CA HIS A 94 7.39 2.12 6.15
C HIS A 94 6.36 2.53 5.07
N CYS A 95 5.35 1.69 4.80
CA CYS A 95 4.31 2.02 3.81
C CYS A 95 3.37 3.15 4.26
N CYS A 96 3.36 3.50 5.55
CA CYS A 96 2.62 4.65 6.07
C CYS A 96 3.32 5.99 5.80
N TYR A 97 4.52 5.99 5.20
CA TYR A 97 5.27 7.19 4.84
C TYR A 97 5.47 7.36 3.33
N ILE A 98 4.72 6.60 2.53
CA ILE A 98 4.61 6.78 1.08
C ILE A 98 3.18 7.20 0.71
N ALA A 99 2.98 7.54 -0.56
CA ALA A 99 1.67 7.85 -1.09
C ALA A 99 0.75 6.62 -1.07
N VAL A 100 -0.50 6.85 -0.68
CA VAL A 100 -1.56 5.85 -0.63
C VAL A 100 -2.77 6.44 -1.33
N MET A 101 -2.80 6.27 -2.65
CA MET A 101 -3.91 6.74 -3.48
C MET A 101 -5.11 5.83 -3.29
N ILE A 102 -6.24 6.41 -2.91
CA ILE A 102 -7.49 5.68 -2.66
C ILE A 102 -8.65 6.35 -3.38
N SER A 103 -9.64 5.54 -3.73
CA SER A 103 -10.87 6.03 -4.35
C SER A 103 -11.76 6.77 -3.34
N ARG A 104 -12.61 7.69 -3.83
CA ARG A 104 -13.68 8.31 -3.04
C ARG A 104 -14.58 7.25 -2.38
N ALA A 105 -14.89 6.17 -3.09
CA ALA A 105 -15.64 5.03 -2.55
C ALA A 105 -14.98 4.42 -1.30
N GLU A 106 -13.68 4.18 -1.33
CA GLU A 106 -12.94 3.68 -0.16
C GLU A 106 -12.89 4.70 0.95
N ALA A 107 -12.64 5.98 0.64
CA ALA A 107 -12.60 7.06 1.62
C ALA A 107 -13.94 7.21 2.35
N LEU A 108 -15.08 7.18 1.64
CA LEU A 108 -16.42 7.22 2.26
C LEU A 108 -16.66 6.05 3.22
N VAL A 109 -16.19 4.85 2.86
CA VAL A 109 -16.29 3.67 3.73
C VAL A 109 -15.40 3.83 4.96
N ILE A 110 -14.16 4.30 4.80
CA ILE A 110 -13.25 4.59 5.92
C ILE A 110 -13.87 5.61 6.86
N ALA A 111 -14.38 6.73 6.34
CA ALA A 111 -14.99 7.79 7.13
C ALA A 111 -16.18 7.25 7.96
N LYS A 112 -17.03 6.43 7.33
CA LYS A 112 -18.17 5.80 8.00
C LYS A 112 -17.76 4.80 9.08
N GLU A 113 -16.77 3.95 8.81
CA GLU A 113 -16.34 2.89 9.74
C GLU A 113 -15.53 3.44 10.93
N THR A 114 -14.79 4.52 10.71
CA THR A 114 -13.84 5.06 11.70
C THR A 114 -14.35 6.32 12.39
N GLY A 115 -15.36 6.99 11.83
CA GLY A 115 -15.83 8.30 12.27
C GLY A 115 -14.87 9.45 11.92
N ALA A 116 -13.81 9.19 11.16
CA ALA A 116 -12.83 10.21 10.78
C ALA A 116 -13.48 11.26 9.85
N PRO A 117 -13.22 12.57 10.08
CA PRO A 117 -13.74 13.62 9.23
C PRO A 117 -13.09 13.56 7.86
N MET A 118 -13.92 13.40 6.83
CA MET A 118 -13.48 13.34 5.44
C MET A 118 -13.58 14.71 4.80
N ASN A 119 -12.54 15.12 4.09
CA ASN A 119 -12.54 16.31 3.23
C ASN A 119 -13.34 16.03 1.95
N PRO A 120 -14.51 16.66 1.74
CA PRO A 120 -15.32 16.41 0.55
C PRO A 120 -14.69 16.97 -0.73
N LEU A 121 -13.78 17.94 -0.62
CA LEU A 121 -13.12 18.63 -1.74
C LEU A 121 -11.88 17.90 -2.27
N ALA A 122 -11.44 16.81 -1.62
CA ALA A 122 -10.41 15.94 -2.16
C ALA A 122 -10.95 15.10 -3.35
N GLY A 123 -10.06 14.37 -4.02
CA GLY A 123 -10.39 13.57 -5.20
C GLY A 123 -10.01 14.27 -6.50
N LYS A 124 -8.75 14.71 -6.60
CA LYS A 124 -8.26 15.49 -7.74
C LYS A 124 -7.94 14.66 -8.99
N TYR A 125 -7.84 13.34 -8.85
CA TYR A 125 -7.36 12.45 -9.91
C TYR A 125 -8.47 11.52 -10.38
N THR A 126 -8.43 11.10 -11.64
CA THR A 126 -9.28 10.02 -12.14
C THR A 126 -8.44 9.01 -12.90
N MET A 127 -8.88 7.74 -12.91
CA MET A 127 -8.14 6.70 -13.62
C MET A 127 -8.22 6.85 -15.15
N ALA A 128 -9.13 7.71 -15.66
CA ALA A 128 -9.28 8.00 -17.08
C ALA A 128 -8.21 8.95 -17.64
N ASN A 129 -7.58 9.77 -16.79
CA ASN A 129 -6.64 10.83 -17.21
C ASN A 129 -5.20 10.60 -16.72
N VAL A 130 -4.87 9.41 -16.21
CA VAL A 130 -3.57 9.14 -15.56
C VAL A 130 -2.37 9.42 -16.48
N ASP A 131 -2.49 9.14 -17.77
CA ASP A 131 -1.40 9.41 -18.72
C ASP A 131 -1.20 10.92 -18.95
N GLU A 132 -2.30 11.68 -19.03
CA GLU A 132 -2.30 13.14 -19.20
C GLU A 132 -1.82 13.85 -17.91
N ASP A 133 -2.19 13.32 -16.75
CA ASP A 133 -1.89 13.85 -15.42
C ASP A 133 -0.64 13.23 -14.77
N SER A 134 0.18 12.48 -15.53
CA SER A 134 1.28 11.67 -14.97
C SER A 134 2.28 12.48 -14.13
N GLU A 135 2.60 13.71 -14.54
CA GLU A 135 3.45 14.62 -13.75
C GLU A 135 2.75 15.15 -12.49
N SER A 136 1.45 15.42 -12.56
CA SER A 136 0.65 15.83 -11.39
C SER A 136 0.54 14.70 -10.37
N TYR A 137 0.38 13.46 -10.83
CA TYR A 137 0.35 12.26 -9.99
C TYR A 137 1.71 12.00 -9.33
N LYS A 138 2.81 12.17 -10.08
CA LYS A 138 4.18 12.11 -9.52
C LYS A 138 4.37 13.19 -8.46
N ALA A 139 3.92 14.42 -8.71
CA ALA A 139 4.03 15.52 -7.75
C ALA A 139 3.26 15.22 -6.45
N ALA A 140 2.03 14.72 -6.53
CA ALA A 140 1.29 14.30 -5.32
C ALA A 140 1.96 13.14 -4.58
N THR A 141 2.55 12.19 -5.31
CA THR A 141 3.31 11.09 -4.69
C THR A 141 4.53 11.62 -3.92
N GLN A 142 5.24 12.58 -4.50
CA GLN A 142 6.38 13.25 -3.86
C GLN A 142 5.95 14.11 -2.67
N GLU A 143 4.79 14.77 -2.75
CA GLU A 143 4.25 15.55 -1.64
C GLU A 143 3.99 14.68 -0.40
N ALA A 144 3.55 13.43 -0.58
CA ALA A 144 3.30 12.49 0.50
C ALA A 144 4.58 11.79 1.03
N PHE A 145 5.68 11.86 0.30
CA PHE A 145 6.92 11.15 0.62
C PHE A 145 7.49 11.61 1.98
N GLY A 146 7.74 10.64 2.87
CA GLY A 146 8.28 10.89 4.21
C GLY A 146 7.25 11.48 5.20
N LYS A 147 6.04 11.82 4.75
CA LYS A 147 4.98 12.32 5.64
C LYS A 147 4.18 11.15 6.23
N PRO A 148 3.94 11.12 7.56
CA PRO A 148 3.13 10.06 8.15
C PRO A 148 1.70 10.06 7.60
N CYS A 149 1.12 8.88 7.46
CA CYS A 149 -0.30 8.72 7.20
C CYS A 149 -1.11 9.28 8.39
N THR A 150 -2.23 9.95 8.10
CA THR A 150 -3.16 10.49 9.12
C THR A 150 -3.60 9.47 10.17
N PHE A 151 -3.64 8.18 9.81
CA PHE A 151 -4.09 7.13 10.72
C PHE A 151 -2.94 6.37 11.39
N LEU A 152 -1.69 6.81 11.23
CA LEU A 152 -0.54 6.18 11.88
C LEU A 152 -0.44 6.67 13.33
N LYS A 153 -0.37 5.74 14.28
CA LYS A 153 -0.16 6.03 15.70
C LYS A 153 0.82 5.02 16.30
N ASP A 154 1.91 5.50 16.89
CA ASP A 154 2.94 4.66 17.53
C ASP A 154 3.41 3.50 16.63
N ASP A 155 3.74 3.81 15.36
CA ASP A 155 4.11 2.85 14.30
C ASP A 155 3.05 1.78 13.96
N VAL A 156 1.82 1.95 14.44
CA VAL A 156 0.70 1.05 14.18
C VAL A 156 -0.42 1.80 13.45
N CYS A 157 -1.01 1.16 12.44
CA CYS A 157 -2.16 1.72 11.75
C CYS A 157 -3.39 1.71 12.68
N GLY A 158 -3.89 2.89 13.05
CA GLY A 158 -5.07 3.09 13.89
C GLY A 158 -6.38 2.63 13.24
N ILE A 159 -6.40 2.45 11.91
CA ILE A 159 -7.55 1.96 11.15
C ILE A 159 -7.28 0.59 10.52
N TYR A 160 -6.46 -0.27 11.16
CA TYR A 160 -5.96 -1.52 10.56
C TYR A 160 -7.07 -2.37 9.90
N SER A 161 -8.22 -2.52 10.56
CA SER A 161 -9.39 -3.26 10.07
C SER A 161 -10.13 -2.58 8.91
N SER A 162 -9.99 -1.27 8.76
CA SER A 162 -10.60 -0.44 7.72
C SER A 162 -9.60 0.01 6.66
N ARG A 163 -8.37 -0.55 6.65
CA ARG A 163 -7.34 -0.20 5.65
C ARG A 163 -7.87 -0.28 4.22
N PRO A 164 -7.47 0.66 3.34
CA PRO A 164 -7.82 0.62 1.92
C PRO A 164 -7.12 -0.54 1.21
N LEU A 165 -7.56 -0.84 -0.01
CA LEU A 165 -7.02 -1.91 -0.85
C LEU A 165 -5.52 -1.75 -1.08
N GLN A 166 -5.07 -0.53 -1.37
CA GLN A 166 -3.65 -0.21 -1.55
C GLN A 166 -2.80 -0.67 -0.36
N CYS A 167 -3.26 -0.46 0.87
CA CYS A 167 -2.54 -0.87 2.07
C CYS A 167 -2.65 -2.37 2.38
N ARG A 168 -3.68 -3.06 1.90
CA ARG A 168 -3.85 -4.51 2.10
C ARG A 168 -2.97 -5.31 1.16
N LEU A 169 -2.94 -4.89 -0.10
CA LEU A 169 -2.27 -5.58 -1.20
C LEU A 169 -0.74 -5.36 -1.22
N LEU A 170 -0.25 -4.29 -0.58
CA LEU A 170 1.17 -3.96 -0.54
C LEU A 170 1.95 -4.84 0.46
N LEU A 171 2.60 -5.89 -0.04
CA LEU A 171 3.47 -6.78 0.74
C LEU A 171 4.87 -6.82 0.17
N ASN A 172 5.88 -6.46 0.97
CA ASN A 172 7.29 -6.60 0.60
C ASN A 172 7.70 -8.08 0.72
N MET A 173 8.07 -8.70 -0.41
CA MET A 173 8.47 -10.11 -0.49
C MET A 173 9.96 -10.35 -0.23
N ASP A 174 10.73 -9.31 0.10
CA ASP A 174 12.09 -9.47 0.61
C ASP A 174 12.11 -10.07 2.03
N GLU A 175 13.28 -10.31 2.62
CA GLU A 175 13.37 -10.93 3.96
C GLU A 175 13.17 -9.92 5.10
N ASP A 176 13.43 -8.63 4.85
CA ASP A 176 13.29 -7.54 5.82
C ASP A 176 12.84 -6.24 5.14
N ALA A 177 12.75 -5.17 5.93
CA ALA A 177 12.24 -3.88 5.48
C ALA A 177 13.31 -2.96 4.87
N LEU A 178 14.56 -3.41 4.67
CA LEU A 178 15.66 -2.54 4.23
C LEU A 178 15.33 -1.78 2.94
N LEU A 179 14.75 -2.48 1.95
CA LEU A 179 14.36 -1.87 0.67
C LEU A 179 13.15 -0.94 0.79
N CYS A 180 12.34 -1.05 1.85
CA CYS A 180 11.22 -0.14 2.11
C CYS A 180 11.66 1.20 2.72
N GLN A 181 12.94 1.37 3.07
CA GLN A 181 13.43 2.62 3.65
C GLN A 181 13.44 3.73 2.62
N LEU A 182 13.08 4.93 3.08
CA LEU A 182 13.05 6.12 2.24
C LEU A 182 14.46 6.68 2.13
N VAL A 183 14.87 7.03 0.90
CA VAL A 183 16.18 7.61 0.61
C VAL A 183 15.99 8.87 -0.23
N GLU A 184 16.59 9.98 0.20
CA GLU A 184 16.50 11.26 -0.51
C GLU A 184 16.95 11.14 -1.97
N GLY A 185 16.14 11.70 -2.88
CA GLY A 185 16.44 11.74 -4.30
C GLY A 185 16.53 10.37 -4.99
N SER A 186 16.09 9.29 -4.34
CA SER A 186 16.21 7.92 -4.85
C SER A 186 14.89 7.16 -4.79
N THR A 187 14.56 6.46 -5.86
CA THR A 187 13.43 5.51 -5.88
C THR A 187 13.96 4.10 -5.70
N ILE A 188 13.66 3.48 -4.57
CA ILE A 188 14.04 2.09 -4.29
C ILE A 188 12.96 1.16 -4.82
N ASN A 189 13.33 0.21 -5.67
CA ASN A 189 12.38 -0.76 -6.22
C ASN A 189 12.15 -1.91 -5.24
N VAL A 190 11.13 -1.80 -4.39
CA VAL A 190 10.79 -2.85 -3.43
C VAL A 190 10.14 -4.03 -4.16
N PRO A 191 10.54 -5.29 -3.88
CA PRO A 191 9.94 -6.48 -4.49
C PRO A 191 8.55 -6.75 -3.89
N TYR A 192 7.57 -5.92 -4.22
CA TYR A 192 6.20 -6.11 -3.76
C TYR A 192 5.57 -7.35 -4.41
N LEU A 193 4.67 -8.00 -3.68
CA LEU A 193 3.78 -9.02 -4.25
C LEU A 193 3.03 -8.41 -5.44
N ASN A 194 2.99 -9.11 -6.58
CA ASN A 194 2.25 -8.64 -7.73
C ASN A 194 0.74 -8.77 -7.49
N THR A 195 0.08 -7.64 -7.25
CA THR A 195 -1.36 -7.53 -7.02
C THR A 195 -2.06 -6.72 -8.11
N GLN A 196 -1.45 -6.56 -9.29
CA GLN A 196 -2.00 -5.72 -10.36
C GLN A 196 -3.43 -6.12 -10.75
N GLU A 197 -3.73 -7.41 -10.85
CA GLU A 197 -5.08 -7.91 -11.13
C GLU A 197 -6.11 -7.37 -10.14
N HIS A 198 -5.78 -7.28 -8.84
CA HIS A 198 -6.69 -6.80 -7.81
C HIS A 198 -6.95 -5.29 -7.92
N HIS A 199 -5.93 -4.52 -8.33
CA HIS A 199 -6.11 -3.09 -8.59
C HIS A 199 -7.02 -2.88 -9.80
N VAL A 200 -6.84 -3.66 -10.87
CA VAL A 200 -7.72 -3.63 -12.05
C VAL A 200 -9.15 -4.01 -11.65
N ASP A 201 -9.35 -5.11 -10.92
CA ASP A 201 -10.66 -5.53 -10.43
C ASP A 201 -11.32 -4.43 -9.58
N SER A 202 -10.56 -3.76 -8.73
CA SER A 202 -11.08 -2.66 -7.91
C SER A 202 -11.58 -1.50 -8.75
N VAL A 203 -10.85 -1.11 -9.81
CA VAL A 203 -11.24 -0.06 -10.74
C VAL A 203 -12.51 -0.47 -11.50
N VAL A 204 -12.58 -1.71 -11.99
CA VAL A 204 -13.75 -2.21 -12.72
C VAL A 204 -14.99 -2.27 -11.81
N ILE A 205 -14.86 -2.78 -10.60
CA ILE A 205 -15.97 -3.03 -9.67
C ILE A 205 -16.48 -1.72 -9.03
N LEU A 206 -15.58 -0.81 -8.66
CA LEU A 206 -15.95 0.50 -8.10
C LEU A 206 -16.33 1.52 -9.19
N GLY A 207 -15.85 1.31 -10.41
CA GLY A 207 -16.09 2.14 -11.59
C GLY A 207 -14.86 2.97 -11.99
N ALA A 208 -14.59 3.07 -13.29
CA ALA A 208 -13.43 3.79 -13.82
C ALA A 208 -13.46 5.31 -13.57
N HIS A 209 -14.65 5.87 -13.29
CA HIS A 209 -14.85 7.29 -13.00
C HIS A 209 -14.77 7.65 -11.51
N GLN A 210 -14.21 6.77 -10.67
CA GLN A 210 -13.93 7.16 -9.29
C GLN A 210 -12.89 8.28 -9.26
N ASP A 211 -13.12 9.26 -8.38
CA ASP A 211 -12.08 10.20 -7.99
C ASP A 211 -11.08 9.50 -7.06
N TYR A 212 -9.79 9.79 -7.25
CA TYR A 212 -8.69 9.31 -6.44
C TYR A 212 -7.94 10.50 -5.84
N ASP A 213 -7.37 10.26 -4.67
CA ASP A 213 -6.44 11.18 -4.01
C ASP A 213 -5.61 10.41 -2.98
N ASP A 214 -4.53 11.02 -2.49
CA ASP A 214 -3.79 10.46 -1.36
C ASP A 214 -4.71 10.43 -0.12
N ILE A 215 -4.60 9.38 0.69
CA ILE A 215 -5.39 9.23 1.92
C ILE A 215 -5.29 10.44 2.84
N ARG A 216 -4.17 11.16 2.85
CA ARG A 216 -3.97 12.37 3.66
C ARG A 216 -4.78 13.55 3.16
N ASN A 217 -5.10 13.62 1.87
CA ASN A 217 -5.95 14.67 1.31
C ASN A 217 -7.43 14.40 1.62
N TRP A 218 -7.85 13.13 1.61
CA TRP A 218 -9.18 12.71 2.07
C TRP A 218 -9.37 12.92 3.56
N PHE A 219 -8.32 12.71 4.36
CA PHE A 219 -8.34 12.82 5.82
C PHE A 219 -7.17 13.70 6.28
N PRO A 220 -7.26 15.03 6.15
CA PRO A 220 -6.18 15.91 6.58
C PRO A 220 -5.98 15.83 8.09
N MET A 221 -4.72 15.83 8.53
CA MET A 221 -4.41 15.96 9.96
C MET A 221 -4.94 17.30 10.46
N THR A 222 -5.86 17.27 11.43
CA THR A 222 -6.22 18.46 12.20
C THR A 222 -5.09 18.74 13.21
N GLU A 223 -4.72 20.00 13.45
CA GLU A 223 -3.60 20.45 14.32
C GLU A 223 -3.68 20.01 15.81
N GLN A 224 -4.50 19.02 16.18
CA GLN A 224 -4.75 18.57 17.55
C GLN A 224 -4.56 17.04 17.72
N GLN A 225 -3.40 16.51 17.32
CA GLN A 225 -2.99 15.15 17.70
C GLN A 225 -1.60 15.16 18.32
#